data_AF-A0A662S938-F1
#
_entry.id   AF-A0A662S938-F1
#
_cell.length_a   1.000
_cell.length_b   1.000
_cell.length_c   1.000
_cell.angle_alpha   90.00
_cell.angle_beta   90.00
_cell.angle_gamma   90.00
#
_symmetry.space_group_name_H-M   'P 1'
#
loop_
_entity.id
_entity.type
_entity.pdbx_description
1 polymer ?
#
loop_
_entity_poly.entity_id
_entity_poly.type
_entity_poly.pdbx_seq_one_letter_code
_entity_poly.pdbx_strand_id
1 'polypeptide(L)'
;MIGTIKKKLQDQREKLLKYCHDEKCSNIYTCPWEHEKCEKKLGLDTAIAWVAGYVVFQILYKAFLDDLKDHFHTLCYLYEVVRLHKDQYPVLFQLLHDTVYLVDDLVNIEIMESMKKR
;
A
#
# COMPACT_ATOMS: atom_id res chain seq x y z
N MET A 1 -8.46 -16.10 9.36
CA MET A 1 -7.15 -15.82 8.72
C MET A 1 -7.22 -14.57 7.84
N ILE A 2 -8.05 -14.55 6.79
CA ILE A 2 -8.24 -13.39 5.90
C ILE A 2 -8.58 -12.09 6.66
N GLY A 3 -9.52 -12.13 7.61
CA GLY A 3 -9.91 -10.94 8.38
C GLY A 3 -8.74 -10.29 9.14
N THR A 4 -7.80 -11.10 9.64
CA THR A 4 -6.58 -10.61 10.30
C THR A 4 -5.64 -9.92 9.32
N ILE A 5 -5.47 -10.49 8.12
CA ILE A 5 -4.63 -9.91 7.06
C ILE A 5 -5.23 -8.59 6.57
N LYS A 6 -6.55 -8.54 6.32
CA LYS A 6 -7.25 -7.32 5.92
C LYS A 6 -7.09 -6.21 6.96
N LYS A 7 -7.18 -6.52 8.25
CA LYS A 7 -6.92 -5.56 9.33
C LYS A 7 -5.48 -5.04 9.28
N LYS A 8 -4.48 -5.93 9.16
CA LYS A 8 -3.07 -5.54 9.05
C LYS A 8 -2.81 -4.66 7.82
N LEU A 9 -3.45 -4.96 6.68
CA LEU A 9 -3.37 -4.14 5.47
C LEU A 9 -3.99 -2.76 5.67
N GLN A 10 -5.11 -2.67 6.40
CA GLN A 10 -5.69 -1.38 6.76
C GLN A 10 -4.75 -0.54 7.62
N ASP A 11 -4.09 -1.16 8.61
CA ASP A 11 -3.09 -0.50 9.45
C ASP A 11 -1.87 -0.05 8.61
N GLN A 12 -1.40 -0.88 7.67
CA GLN A 12 -0.29 -0.52 6.77
C GLN A 12 -0.66 0.61 5.81
N ARG A 13 -1.89 0.59 5.26
CA ARG A 13 -2.41 1.71 4.48
C ARG A 13 -2.33 3.00 5.27
N GLU A 14 -2.81 3.01 6.51
CA GLU A 14 -2.79 4.22 7.34
C GLU A 14 -1.35 4.73 7.57
N LYS A 15 -0.39 3.82 7.80
CA LYS A 15 1.03 4.19 7.94
C LYS A 15 1.61 4.80 6.66
N LEU A 16 1.32 4.22 5.48
CA LEU A 16 1.72 4.77 4.19
C LEU A 16 1.14 6.17 3.96
N LEU A 17 -0.13 6.38 4.32
CA LEU A 17 -0.79 7.67 4.18
C LEU A 17 -0.22 8.72 5.14
N LYS A 18 0.10 8.34 6.39
CA LYS A 18 0.80 9.21 7.34
C LYS A 18 2.22 9.55 6.87
N TYR A 19 2.89 8.63 6.19
CA TYR A 19 4.21 8.89 5.61
C TYR A 19 4.16 10.02 4.58
N CYS A 20 3.17 10.03 3.67
CA CYS A 20 3.10 11.04 2.62
C CYS A 20 2.48 12.38 3.06
N HIS A 21 1.67 12.41 4.12
CA HIS A 21 1.03 13.64 4.58
C HIS A 21 1.87 14.43 5.59
N ASP A 22 1.54 15.71 5.75
CA ASP A 22 1.98 16.52 6.89
C ASP A 22 1.43 15.93 8.20
N GLU A 23 2.21 15.98 9.28
CA GLU A 23 1.82 15.41 10.58
C GLU A 23 0.54 16.04 11.15
N LYS A 24 0.24 17.29 10.75
CA LYS A 24 -0.97 18.03 11.16
C LYS A 24 -2.05 18.01 10.09
N CYS A 25 -1.93 17.17 9.06
CA CYS A 25 -2.98 17.01 8.06
C CYS A 25 -4.24 16.45 8.70
N SER A 26 -5.36 17.17 8.55
CA SER A 26 -6.66 16.76 9.08
C SER A 26 -7.30 15.61 8.29
N ASN A 27 -6.82 15.34 7.08
CA ASN A 27 -7.37 14.30 6.21
C ASN A 27 -6.28 13.59 5.40
N ILE A 28 -5.74 12.49 5.93
CA ILE A 28 -4.70 11.71 5.25
C ILE A 28 -5.25 10.81 4.12
N TYR A 29 -6.57 10.77 3.92
CA TYR A 29 -7.23 9.86 2.97
C TYR A 29 -7.52 10.50 1.60
N THR A 30 -7.27 11.80 1.45
CA THR A 30 -7.36 12.54 0.17
C THR A 30 -5.97 12.80 -0.39
N CYS A 31 -5.89 13.18 -1.66
CA CYS A 31 -4.61 13.31 -2.35
C CYS A 31 -3.76 14.40 -1.67
N PRO A 32 -2.47 14.13 -1.34
CA PRO A 32 -1.60 15.13 -0.70
C PRO A 32 -1.42 16.40 -1.55
N TRP A 33 -1.59 16.32 -2.87
CA TRP A 33 -1.59 17.49 -3.77
C TRP A 33 -2.73 18.49 -3.45
N GLU A 34 -3.85 18.01 -2.92
CA GLU A 34 -5.02 18.84 -2.61
C GLU A 34 -4.85 19.63 -1.30
N HIS A 35 -3.75 19.43 -0.57
CA HIS A 35 -3.49 20.10 0.70
C HIS A 35 -2.17 20.86 0.65
N GLU A 36 -2.23 22.19 0.79
CA GLU A 36 -1.06 23.09 0.66
C GLU A 36 0.19 22.63 1.45
N LYS A 37 0.02 22.10 2.67
CA LYS A 37 1.15 21.60 3.48
C LYS A 37 1.68 20.25 3.02
N CYS A 38 0.80 19.36 2.57
CA CYS A 38 1.22 18.03 2.10
C CYS A 38 1.84 18.14 0.71
N GLU A 39 1.35 19.06 -0.13
CA GLU A 39 1.93 19.38 -1.43
C GLU A 39 3.39 19.82 -1.30
N LYS A 40 3.72 20.66 -0.31
CA LYS A 40 5.11 21.06 -0.02
C LYS A 40 6.02 19.89 0.37
N LYS A 41 5.45 18.79 0.86
CA LYS A 41 6.16 17.55 1.22
C LYS A 41 6.28 16.58 0.03
N LEU A 42 5.62 16.85 -1.10
CA LEU A 42 5.57 15.94 -2.24
C LEU A 42 6.95 15.76 -2.90
N GLY A 43 7.65 14.73 -2.45
CA GLY A 43 8.79 14.11 -3.11
C GLY A 43 8.43 12.75 -3.70
N LEU A 44 9.39 12.14 -4.40
CA LEU A 44 9.23 10.82 -5.03
C LEU A 44 8.78 9.74 -4.02
N ASP A 45 9.38 9.71 -2.84
CA ASP A 45 9.07 8.76 -1.77
C ASP A 45 7.63 8.93 -1.26
N THR A 46 7.19 10.17 -1.02
CA THR A 46 5.81 10.45 -0.59
C THR A 46 4.78 10.16 -1.68
N ALA A 47 5.12 10.37 -2.95
CA ALA A 47 4.26 9.99 -4.07
C ALA A 47 4.12 8.47 -4.17
N ILE A 48 5.22 7.72 -4.02
CA ILE A 48 5.20 6.25 -3.97
C ILE A 48 4.34 5.76 -2.79
N ALA A 49 4.52 6.33 -1.60
CA ALA A 49 3.73 5.98 -0.42
C ALA A 49 2.22 6.22 -0.63
N TRP A 50 1.84 7.34 -1.26
CA TRP A 50 0.46 7.63 -1.61
C TRP A 50 -0.11 6.59 -2.58
N VAL A 51 0.59 6.30 -3.68
CA VAL A 51 0.14 5.31 -4.67
C VAL A 51 0.00 3.93 -4.02
N ALA A 52 0.96 3.51 -3.19
CA ALA A 52 0.87 2.24 -2.47
C ALA A 52 -0.36 2.20 -1.54
N GLY A 53 -0.59 3.26 -0.76
CA GLY A 53 -1.78 3.37 0.10
C GLY A 53 -3.10 3.35 -0.68
N TYR A 54 -3.12 3.91 -1.89
CA TYR A 54 -4.26 3.85 -2.80
C TYR A 54 -4.48 2.44 -3.36
N VAL A 55 -3.41 1.74 -3.77
CA VAL A 55 -3.51 0.37 -4.25
C VAL A 55 -4.02 -0.56 -3.14
N VAL A 56 -3.55 -0.40 -1.90
CA VAL A 56 -4.08 -1.17 -0.75
C VAL A 56 -5.57 -0.89 -0.51
N PHE A 57 -6.03 0.35 -0.72
CA PHE A 57 -7.46 0.65 -0.68
C PHE A 57 -8.25 -0.13 -1.74
N GLN A 58 -7.74 -0.19 -2.98
CA GLN A 58 -8.40 -0.97 -4.04
C GLN A 58 -8.47 -2.45 -3.67
N ILE A 59 -7.37 -3.03 -3.17
CA ILE A 59 -7.32 -4.42 -2.68
C ILE A 59 -8.37 -4.68 -1.60
N LEU A 60 -8.51 -3.78 -0.63
CA LEU A 60 -9.41 -3.99 0.51
C LEU A 60 -10.90 -3.92 0.14
N TYR A 61 -11.27 -3.08 -0.83
CA TYR A 61 -12.66 -2.69 -1.02
C TYR A 61 -13.22 -2.89 -2.44
N LYS A 62 -12.36 -3.12 -3.44
CA LYS A 62 -12.76 -3.05 -4.86
C LYS A 62 -12.22 -4.17 -5.74
N ALA A 63 -11.20 -4.89 -5.30
CA ALA A 63 -10.54 -5.89 -6.15
C ALA A 63 -11.35 -7.18 -6.28
N PHE A 64 -11.57 -7.61 -7.52
CA PHE A 64 -11.82 -9.02 -7.86
C PHE A 64 -10.48 -9.77 -7.91
N LEU A 65 -10.51 -11.12 -7.98
CA LEU A 65 -9.29 -11.94 -7.93
C LEU A 65 -8.28 -11.58 -9.04
N ASP A 66 -8.76 -11.22 -10.23
CA ASP A 66 -7.88 -10.85 -11.34
C ASP A 66 -7.23 -9.46 -11.09
N ASP A 67 -8.00 -8.48 -10.60
CA ASP A 67 -7.48 -7.16 -10.22
C ASP A 67 -6.48 -7.24 -9.06
N LEU A 68 -6.66 -8.22 -8.16
CA LEU A 68 -5.78 -8.42 -7.01
C LEU A 68 -4.34 -8.72 -7.44
N LYS A 69 -4.14 -9.47 -8.54
CA LYS A 69 -2.81 -9.75 -9.08
C LYS A 69 -2.16 -8.51 -9.67
N ASP A 70 -2.91 -7.70 -10.41
CA ASP A 70 -2.37 -6.47 -11.01
C ASP A 70 -2.00 -5.44 -9.94
N HIS A 71 -2.82 -5.34 -8.89
CA HIS A 71 -2.49 -4.54 -7.72
C HIS A 71 -1.27 -5.06 -6.97
N PHE A 72 -1.13 -6.38 -6.82
CA PHE A 72 0.05 -6.98 -6.23
C PHE A 72 1.32 -6.67 -7.05
N HIS A 73 1.29 -6.83 -8.37
CA HIS A 73 2.41 -6.48 -9.24
C HIS A 73 2.78 -4.99 -9.12
N THR A 74 1.78 -4.10 -9.05
CA THR A 74 2.00 -2.68 -8.83
C THR A 74 2.77 -2.43 -7.53
N LEU A 75 2.37 -3.06 -6.43
CA LEU A 75 3.07 -2.95 -5.14
C LEU A 75 4.49 -3.51 -5.21
N CYS A 76 4.71 -4.63 -5.91
CA CYS A 76 6.05 -5.17 -6.14
C CYS A 76 6.95 -4.19 -6.90
N TYR A 77 6.44 -3.54 -7.95
CA TYR A 77 7.22 -2.53 -8.68
C TYR A 77 7.58 -1.32 -7.80
N LEU A 78 6.63 -0.81 -7.02
CA LEU A 78 6.90 0.30 -6.08
C LEU A 78 7.93 -0.10 -5.03
N TYR A 79 7.80 -1.32 -4.49
CA TYR A 79 8.77 -1.88 -3.55
C TYR A 79 10.17 -1.98 -4.16
N GLU A 80 10.30 -2.49 -5.39
CA GLU A 80 11.60 -2.63 -6.06
C GLU A 80 12.26 -1.27 -6.32
N VAL A 81 11.48 -0.26 -6.75
CA VAL A 81 11.97 1.11 -6.88
C VAL A 81 12.54 1.60 -5.55
N VAL A 82 11.81 1.44 -4.45
CA VAL A 82 12.28 1.91 -3.13
C VAL A 82 13.44 1.06 -2.60
N ARG A 83 13.47 -0.26 -2.88
CA ARG A 83 14.54 -1.18 -2.47
C ARG A 83 15.90 -0.76 -3.05
N LEU A 84 15.92 -0.29 -4.30
CA LEU A 84 17.12 0.25 -4.93
C LEU A 84 17.63 1.54 -4.25
N HIS A 85 16.76 2.23 -3.52
CA HIS A 85 17.03 3.47 -2.78
C HIS A 85 16.86 3.30 -1.26
N LYS A 86 16.97 2.07 -0.74
CA LYS A 86 16.63 1.76 0.66
C LYS A 86 17.41 2.58 1.69
N ASP A 87 18.65 2.97 1.38
CA ASP A 87 19.49 3.76 2.28
C ASP A 87 18.99 5.21 2.38
N GLN A 88 18.33 5.72 1.32
CA GLN A 88 17.69 7.03 1.30
C GLN A 88 16.29 7.00 1.92
N TYR A 89 15.56 5.90 1.74
CA TYR A 89 14.16 5.75 2.16
C TYR A 89 13.91 4.51 3.04
N PRO A 90 14.61 4.36 4.18
CA PRO A 90 14.56 3.13 4.98
C PRO A 90 13.18 2.85 5.58
N VAL A 91 12.47 3.91 5.99
CA VAL A 91 11.12 3.79 6.54
C VAL A 91 10.13 3.34 5.47
N LEU A 92 10.16 3.97 4.29
CA LEU A 92 9.28 3.59 3.18
C LEU A 92 9.58 2.18 2.67
N PHE A 93 10.86 1.80 2.63
CA PHE A 93 11.28 0.44 2.31
C PHE A 93 10.59 -0.59 3.21
N GLN A 94 10.62 -0.39 4.53
CA GLN A 94 9.97 -1.30 5.46
C GLN A 94 8.44 -1.32 5.29
N LEU A 95 7.81 -0.16 5.11
CA LEU A 95 6.36 -0.07 4.91
C LEU A 95 5.92 -0.83 3.66
N LEU A 96 6.65 -0.70 2.55
CA LEU A 96 6.35 -1.42 1.31
C LEU A 96 6.64 -2.92 1.42
N HIS A 97 7.75 -3.31 2.06
CA HIS A 97 8.05 -4.72 2.34
C HIS A 97 6.89 -5.39 3.09
N ASP A 98 6.47 -4.80 4.21
CA ASP A 98 5.38 -5.34 5.03
C ASP A 98 4.06 -5.40 4.24
N THR A 99 3.81 -4.39 3.40
CA THR A 99 2.61 -4.32 2.57
C THR A 99 2.61 -5.42 1.51
N VAL A 100 3.72 -5.60 0.78
CA VAL A 100 3.85 -6.65 -0.24
C VAL A 100 3.66 -8.02 0.36
N TYR A 101 4.29 -8.30 1.52
CA TYR A 101 4.16 -9.58 2.20
C TYR A 101 2.70 -9.89 2.58
N LEU A 102 1.98 -8.89 3.13
CA LEU A 102 0.58 -9.07 3.51
C LEU A 102 -0.35 -9.28 2.31
N VAL A 103 -0.05 -8.64 1.17
CA VAL A 103 -0.83 -8.83 -0.06
C VAL A 103 -0.53 -10.20 -0.67
N ASP A 104 0.71 -10.68 -0.65
CA ASP A 104 1.06 -12.04 -1.09
C ASP A 104 0.32 -13.11 -0.27
N ASP A 105 0.33 -12.98 1.06
CA ASP A 105 -0.46 -13.84 1.96
C ASP A 105 -1.95 -13.84 1.57
N LEU A 106 -2.52 -12.67 1.27
CA LEU A 106 -3.91 -12.54 0.86
C LEU A 106 -4.18 -13.23 -0.48
N VAL A 107 -3.34 -12.98 -1.50
CA VAL A 107 -3.44 -13.59 -2.83
C VAL A 107 -3.41 -15.11 -2.73
N ASN A 108 -2.47 -15.66 -1.97
CA ASN A 108 -2.31 -17.10 -1.81
C ASN A 108 -3.54 -17.75 -1.16
N ILE A 109 -4.11 -17.12 -0.13
CA ILE A 109 -5.31 -17.63 0.52
C ILE A 109 -6.52 -17.60 -0.45
N GLU A 110 -6.73 -16.49 -1.15
CA GLU A 110 -7.86 -16.35 -2.09
C GLU A 110 -7.77 -17.36 -3.25
N ILE A 111 -6.56 -17.62 -3.78
CA ILE A 111 -6.33 -18.67 -4.78
C ILE A 111 -6.68 -20.06 -4.21
N MET A 112 -6.19 -20.40 -3.02
CA MET A 112 -6.49 -21.68 -2.37
C MET A 112 -8.00 -21.87 -2.14
N GLU A 113 -8.72 -20.82 -1.74
CA GLU A 113 -10.17 -20.87 -1.55
C GLU A 113 -10.93 -21.02 -2.87
N SER A 114 -10.44 -20.41 -3.96
CA SER A 114 -11.04 -20.55 -5.29
C SER A 114 -10.95 -21.98 -5.83
N MET A 115 -9.87 -22.70 -5.53
CA MET A 115 -9.66 -24.09 -5.97
C MET A 115 -10.56 -25.08 -5.23
N LYS A 116 -10.91 -24.81 -3.96
CA LYS A 116 -11.81 -25.68 -3.17
C LYS A 116 -13.27 -25.62 -3.61
N LYS A 117 -13.66 -24.58 -4.38
CA LYS A 117 -15.03 -24.36 -4.85
C LYS A 117 -15.31 -24.98 -6.23
N ARG A 118 -14.30 -25.61 -6.84
CA ARG A 118 -14.39 -26.33 -8.11
C ARG A 118 -14.41 -27.83 -7.84
#